data_AF-A0A2T0FLH6-F1
#
_entry.id   AF-A0A2T0FLH6-F1
#
_cell.length_a   1.000
_cell.length_b   1.000
_cell.length_c   1.000
_cell.angle_alpha   90.00
_cell.angle_beta   90.00
_cell.angle_gamma   90.00
#
_symmetry.space_group_name_H-M   'P 1'
#
loop_
_entity.id
_entity.type
_entity.pdbx_description
1 polymer ?
#
loop_
_entity_poly.entity_id
_entity_poly.type
_entity_poly.pdbx_seq_one_letter_code
_entity_poly.pdbx_strand_id
1 'polypeptide(L)'
;MPRCPICWKETTIAQLKVNIAVSDATEAWTRARQYVAELESGSIACDVDRMDQDQPVTSKRKALPDNTGVCPICSAVLPLEELQSTHVDTCLRRQERVKEPAVPRKKITMPNYALLSEAKLKKTLLDAGLSTKGNKQRLQSRVVQSKG
;
A
#
# COMPACT_ATOMS: atom_id res chain seq x y z
N MET A 1 15.44 -47.85 8.28
CA MET A 1 14.49 -47.01 7.51
C MET A 1 14.83 -45.54 7.76
N PRO A 2 14.79 -44.66 6.74
CA PRO A 2 14.97 -43.23 6.95
C PRO A 2 13.91 -42.69 7.92
N ARG A 3 14.34 -41.86 8.87
CA ARG A 3 13.49 -41.22 9.88
C ARG A 3 13.62 -39.71 9.76
N CYS A 4 12.53 -38.99 10.00
CA CYS A 4 12.55 -37.53 10.05
C CYS A 4 13.43 -37.07 11.24
N PRO A 5 14.44 -36.21 11.04
CA PRO A 5 15.32 -35.76 12.13
C PRO A 5 14.61 -34.86 13.16
N ILE A 6 13.42 -34.34 12.81
CA ILE A 6 12.66 -33.43 13.68
C ILE A 6 11.68 -34.22 14.55
N CYS A 7 10.88 -35.11 13.94
CA CYS A 7 9.81 -35.82 14.66
C CYS A 7 10.05 -37.32 14.83
N TRP A 8 11.17 -37.85 14.31
CA TRP A 8 11.68 -39.21 14.48
C TRP A 8 10.76 -40.32 13.94
N LYS A 9 9.67 -39.94 13.29
CA LYS A 9 8.77 -40.84 12.56
C LYS A 9 9.46 -41.38 11.32
N GLU A 10 9.14 -42.62 11.00
CA GLU A 10 9.56 -43.24 9.74
C GLU A 10 8.93 -42.45 8.59
N THR A 11 9.78 -41.99 7.68
CA THR A 11 9.34 -41.16 6.55
C THR A 11 10.07 -41.67 5.32
N THR A 12 9.34 -42.00 4.26
CA THR A 12 9.94 -42.37 2.97
C THR A 12 10.00 -41.17 2.04
N ILE A 13 10.91 -41.18 1.07
CA ILE A 13 11.06 -40.07 0.10
C ILE A 13 9.75 -39.82 -0.65
N ALA A 14 8.98 -40.87 -0.94
CA ALA A 14 7.68 -40.77 -1.59
C ALA A 14 6.60 -40.01 -0.78
N GLN A 15 6.79 -39.86 0.53
CA GLN A 15 5.85 -39.13 1.41
C GLN A 15 6.18 -37.63 1.52
N LEU A 16 7.33 -37.20 1.02
CA LEU A 16 7.75 -35.80 1.06
C LEU A 16 7.07 -35.04 -0.07
N LYS A 17 6.45 -33.89 0.26
CA LYS A 17 5.89 -32.96 -0.71
C LYS A 17 6.70 -31.68 -0.71
N VAL A 18 6.93 -31.12 -1.89
CA VAL A 18 7.57 -29.81 -2.03
C VAL A 18 6.65 -28.75 -1.44
N ASN A 19 7.20 -27.88 -0.60
CA ASN A 19 6.50 -26.70 -0.13
C ASN A 19 6.71 -25.58 -1.16
N ILE A 20 5.70 -25.38 -2.02
CA ILE A 20 5.75 -24.40 -3.11
C ILE A 20 6.02 -23.00 -2.56
N ALA A 21 5.37 -22.59 -1.47
CA ALA A 21 5.56 -21.26 -0.89
C ALA A 21 7.00 -21.01 -0.43
N VAL A 22 7.67 -22.03 0.11
CA VAL A 22 9.08 -21.93 0.50
C VAL A 22 9.98 -21.89 -0.73
N SER A 23 9.69 -22.69 -1.76
CA SER A 23 10.42 -22.68 -3.04
C SER A 23 10.34 -21.29 -3.70
N ASP A 24 9.14 -20.75 -3.85
CA ASP A 24 8.90 -19.44 -4.46
C ASP A 24 9.61 -18.33 -3.68
N ALA A 25 9.56 -18.38 -2.35
CA ALA A 25 10.27 -17.43 -1.49
C ALA A 25 11.80 -17.53 -1.67
N THR A 26 12.36 -18.74 -1.76
CA THR A 26 13.79 -18.92 -2.00
C THR A 26 14.22 -18.42 -3.38
N GLU A 27 13.40 -18.64 -4.41
CA GLU A 27 13.67 -18.14 -5.76
C GLU A 27 13.59 -16.62 -5.82
N ALA A 28 12.56 -16.03 -5.19
CA ALA A 28 12.40 -14.59 -5.08
C ALA A 28 13.59 -13.95 -4.35
N TRP A 29 14.02 -14.53 -3.23
CA TRP A 29 15.19 -14.06 -2.49
C TRP A 29 16.47 -14.18 -3.31
N THR A 30 16.65 -15.30 -4.02
CA THR A 30 17.84 -15.51 -4.87
C THR A 30 17.94 -14.45 -5.96
N ARG A 31 16.82 -14.08 -6.58
CA ARG A 31 16.76 -12.98 -7.55
C ARG A 31 17.04 -11.63 -6.89
N ALA A 32 16.40 -11.35 -5.76
CA ALA A 32 16.57 -10.09 -5.04
C ALA A 32 18.01 -9.88 -4.55
N ARG A 33 18.70 -10.96 -4.17
CA ARG A 33 20.05 -10.93 -3.60
C ARG A 33 21.08 -10.29 -4.53
N GLN A 34 20.92 -10.46 -5.85
CA GLN A 34 21.81 -9.82 -6.83
C GLN A 34 21.69 -8.29 -6.76
N TYR A 35 20.47 -7.76 -6.77
CA TYR A 35 20.21 -6.34 -6.62
C TYR A 35 20.69 -5.79 -5.28
N VAL A 36 20.49 -6.53 -4.18
CA VAL A 36 20.99 -6.11 -2.86
C VAL A 36 22.52 -6.01 -2.86
N ALA A 37 23.23 -6.94 -3.48
CA ALA A 37 24.70 -6.87 -3.61
C ALA A 37 25.15 -5.69 -4.50
N GLU A 38 24.39 -5.33 -5.52
CA GLU A 38 24.64 -4.14 -6.35
C GLU A 38 24.44 -2.83 -5.57
N LEU A 39 23.41 -2.76 -4.72
CA LEU A 39 23.21 -1.62 -3.81
C LEU A 39 24.36 -1.47 -2.81
N GLU A 40 24.84 -2.59 -2.25
CA GLU A 40 25.98 -2.60 -1.32
C GLU A 40 27.28 -2.16 -1.99
N SER A 41 27.47 -2.49 -3.26
CA SER A 41 28.67 -2.12 -4.03
C SER A 41 28.61 -0.71 -4.63
N GLY A 42 27.48 0.00 -4.52
CA GLY A 42 27.31 1.35 -5.06
C GLY A 42 27.30 1.44 -6.59
N SER A 43 27.21 0.30 -7.29
CA SER A 43 27.24 0.20 -8.76
C SER A 43 25.84 0.29 -9.37
N ILE A 44 25.06 1.29 -8.96
CA ILE A 44 23.73 1.51 -9.53
C ILE A 44 23.88 2.31 -10.82
N ALA A 45 23.95 1.61 -11.96
CA ALA A 45 23.49 2.18 -13.21
C ALA A 45 21.95 2.22 -13.14
N CYS A 46 21.39 3.42 -13.05
CA CYS A 46 19.94 3.64 -13.05
C CYS A 46 19.35 3.39 -14.45
N ASP A 47 19.24 2.11 -14.84
CA ASP A 47 18.46 1.71 -16.01
C ASP A 47 16.99 1.57 -15.61
N VAL A 48 16.27 2.69 -15.70
CA VAL A 48 14.81 2.75 -15.58
C VAL A 48 14.21 2.49 -16.95
N ASP A 49 14.33 1.26 -17.46
CA ASP A 49 13.64 0.89 -18.71
C ASP A 49 13.22 -0.58 -18.72
N ARG A 50 12.04 -0.89 -18.14
CA ARG A 50 11.18 -2.00 -18.61
C ARG A 50 9.71 -1.93 -18.13
N MET A 51 8.89 -1.29 -18.98
CA MET A 51 7.42 -1.40 -19.21
C MET A 51 6.48 -1.09 -18.02
N ASP A 52 5.51 -0.17 -18.10
CA ASP A 52 4.49 0.03 -19.14
C ASP A 52 3.91 1.47 -19.12
N GLN A 53 3.41 1.92 -20.28
CA GLN A 53 2.97 3.29 -20.61
C GLN A 53 1.72 3.78 -19.84
N ASP A 54 1.79 4.96 -19.21
CA ASP A 54 1.04 6.17 -19.63
C ASP A 54 1.39 7.38 -18.73
N GLN A 55 1.50 8.55 -19.34
CA GLN A 55 1.84 9.89 -18.82
C GLN A 55 3.27 10.22 -18.34
N PRO A 56 3.95 11.19 -19.00
CA PRO A 56 5.14 11.80 -18.45
C PRO A 56 4.73 12.85 -17.42
N VAL A 57 4.77 12.51 -16.13
CA VAL A 57 4.88 13.56 -15.09
C VAL A 57 6.29 14.13 -15.14
N THR A 58 6.56 14.97 -16.16
CA THR A 58 7.65 15.93 -16.13
C THR A 58 7.30 17.01 -15.11
N SER A 59 7.25 16.64 -13.84
CA SER A 59 7.39 17.60 -12.76
C SER A 59 8.78 18.19 -12.94
N LYS A 60 8.83 19.38 -13.55
CA LYS A 60 10.00 20.26 -13.58
C LYS A 60 10.41 20.47 -12.12
N ARG A 61 11.26 19.60 -11.58
CA ARG A 61 11.90 19.85 -10.30
C ARG A 61 12.79 21.06 -10.57
N LYS A 62 12.37 22.22 -10.08
CA LYS A 62 13.25 23.40 -10.05
C LYS A 62 14.52 22.92 -9.34
N ALA A 63 15.66 23.03 -10.02
CA ALA A 63 16.94 22.70 -9.42
C ALA A 63 17.04 23.50 -8.11
N LEU A 64 17.10 22.79 -6.99
CA LEU A 64 17.40 23.44 -5.72
C LEU A 64 18.84 23.96 -5.81
N PRO A 65 19.14 25.11 -5.19
CA PRO A 65 20.50 25.62 -5.15
C PRO A 65 21.45 24.59 -4.53
N ASP A 66 22.71 24.59 -4.99
CA ASP A 66 23.75 23.68 -4.50
C ASP A 66 23.79 23.71 -2.97
N ASN A 67 23.89 22.52 -2.36
CA ASN A 67 23.90 22.32 -0.90
C ASN A 67 22.60 22.68 -0.16
N THR A 68 21.44 22.62 -0.82
CA THR A 68 20.14 22.66 -0.14
C THR A 68 19.34 21.37 -0.32
N GLY A 69 18.59 21.00 0.72
CA GLY A 69 17.73 19.81 0.74
C GLY A 69 16.33 20.14 1.23
N VAL A 70 15.37 19.27 0.91
CA VAL A 70 13.99 19.36 1.39
C VAL A 70 13.84 18.46 2.61
N CYS A 71 13.35 19.01 3.72
CA CYS A 71 13.01 18.20 4.89
C CYS A 71 11.83 17.28 4.60
N PRO A 72 11.93 15.96 4.81
CA PRO A 72 10.84 15.03 4.54
C PRO A 72 9.67 15.14 5.53
N ILE A 73 9.85 15.84 6.65
CA ILE A 73 8.84 15.95 7.72
C ILE A 73 7.97 17.20 7.53
N CYS A 74 8.60 18.34 7.26
CA CYS A 74 7.89 19.62 7.14
C CYS A 74 8.01 20.29 5.77
N SER A 75 8.70 19.64 4.81
CA SER A 75 8.92 20.15 3.45
C SER A 75 9.66 21.49 3.36
N ALA A 76 10.31 21.93 4.44
CA ALA A 76 11.17 23.11 4.44
C ALA A 76 12.41 22.88 3.57
N VAL A 77 12.77 23.87 2.75
CA VAL A 77 14.03 23.90 2.00
C VAL A 77 15.10 24.53 2.88
N LEU A 78 16.14 23.79 3.19
CA LEU A 78 17.19 24.19 4.14
C LEU A 78 18.58 23.84 3.58
N PRO A 79 19.65 24.51 4.03
CA PRO A 79 21.01 24.06 3.78
C PRO A 79 21.20 22.62 4.26
N LEU A 80 21.93 21.82 3.48
CA LEU A 80 22.10 20.39 3.75
C LEU A 80 22.74 20.14 5.12
N GLU A 81 23.69 20.99 5.51
CA GLU A 81 24.36 20.94 6.82
C GLU A 81 23.37 21.15 7.97
N GLU A 82 22.51 22.19 7.89
CA GLU A 82 21.48 22.46 8.90
C GLU A 82 20.40 21.36 8.90
N LEU A 83 20.02 20.90 7.71
CA LEU A 83 19.03 19.84 7.52
C LEU A 83 19.46 18.54 8.23
N GLN A 84 20.69 18.10 8.01
CA GLN A 84 21.24 16.86 8.54
C GLN A 84 21.63 16.97 10.03
N SER A 85 22.18 18.11 10.46
CA SER A 85 22.78 18.23 11.80
C SER A 85 21.78 18.51 12.93
N THR A 86 20.71 19.27 12.66
CA THR A 86 19.85 19.79 13.74
C THR A 86 18.37 19.80 13.40
N HIS A 87 18.03 20.09 12.14
CA HIS A 87 16.64 20.28 11.75
C HIS A 87 15.83 19.00 11.83
N VAL A 88 16.32 17.87 11.29
CA VAL A 88 15.58 16.59 11.28
C VAL A 88 15.21 16.18 12.70
N ASP A 89 16.17 16.20 13.63
CA ASP A 89 15.94 15.84 15.04
C ASP A 89 14.92 16.78 15.73
N THR A 90 15.02 18.09 15.46
CA THR A 90 14.09 19.08 16.02
C THR A 90 12.69 18.93 15.43
N CYS A 91 12.59 18.63 14.14
CA CYS A 91 11.34 18.47 13.42
C CYS A 91 10.58 17.23 13.92
N LEU A 92 11.28 16.11 14.12
CA LEU A 92 10.72 14.89 14.72
C LEU A 92 10.19 15.15 16.14
N ARG A 93 10.95 15.85 16.99
CA ARG A 93 10.53 16.18 18.37
C ARG A 93 9.34 17.14 18.42
N ARG A 94 9.20 18.04 17.43
CA ARG A 94 8.02 18.93 17.33
C ARG A 94 6.78 18.18 16.90
N GLN A 95 6.90 17.24 15.96
CA GLN A 95 5.77 16.42 15.51
C GLN A 95 5.15 15.60 16.66
N GLU A 96 5.97 15.14 17.61
CA GLU A 96 5.50 14.43 18.81
C GLU A 96 4.61 15.30 19.73
N ARG A 97 4.83 16.62 19.74
CA ARG A 97 4.05 17.57 20.57
C ARG A 97 2.84 18.15 19.85
N VAL A 98 2.84 18.17 18.52
CA VAL A 98 1.70 18.57 17.70
C VAL A 98 0.94 17.31 17.26
N LYS A 99 0.32 16.62 18.21
CA LYS A 99 -0.89 15.85 17.88
C LYS A 99 -1.93 16.89 17.50
N GLU A 100 -2.20 17.03 16.21
CA GLU A 100 -3.31 17.83 15.71
C GLU A 100 -4.53 17.59 16.61
N PRO A 101 -5.28 18.63 17.04
CA PRO A 101 -6.55 18.40 17.71
C PRO A 101 -7.36 17.54 16.75
N ALA A 102 -7.66 16.31 17.17
CA ALA A 102 -8.40 15.38 16.35
C ALA A 102 -9.70 16.08 15.93
N VAL A 103 -9.76 16.59 14.71
CA VAL A 103 -11.00 17.12 14.16
C VAL A 103 -11.96 15.94 14.25
N PRO A 104 -13.04 16.02 15.05
CA PRO A 104 -13.91 14.87 15.23
C PRO A 104 -14.44 14.51 13.85
N ARG A 105 -13.93 13.42 13.28
CA ARG A 105 -14.42 12.90 12.01
C ARG A 105 -15.91 12.68 12.23
N LYS A 106 -16.74 13.40 11.48
CA LYS A 106 -18.19 13.20 11.52
C LYS A 106 -18.41 11.72 11.22
N LYS A 107 -18.91 10.96 12.19
CA LYS A 107 -19.28 9.56 11.96
C LYS A 107 -20.29 9.58 10.82
N ILE A 108 -19.91 9.06 9.65
CA ILE A 108 -20.84 8.90 8.55
C ILE A 108 -21.79 7.79 8.99
N THR A 109 -22.98 8.16 9.43
CA THR A 109 -24.03 7.20 9.73
C THR A 109 -24.39 6.51 8.43
N MET A 110 -24.30 5.18 8.39
CA MET A 110 -24.73 4.40 7.23
C MET A 110 -26.19 4.74 6.93
N PRO A 111 -26.53 5.17 5.70
CA PRO A 111 -27.89 5.50 5.37
C PRO A 111 -28.77 4.25 5.46
N ASN A 112 -29.85 4.33 6.23
CA ASN A 112 -30.79 3.22 6.36
C ASN A 112 -31.64 3.11 5.08
N TYR A 113 -31.27 2.19 4.19
CA TYR A 113 -31.96 1.94 2.93
C TYR A 113 -33.39 1.39 3.09
N ALA A 114 -33.78 0.96 4.30
CA ALA A 114 -35.16 0.53 4.59
C ALA A 114 -36.16 1.69 4.49
N LEU A 115 -35.73 2.90 4.88
CA LEU A 115 -36.55 4.12 4.92
C LEU A 115 -36.63 4.83 3.57
N LEU A 116 -35.81 4.43 2.59
CA LEU A 116 -35.86 5.00 1.25
C LEU A 116 -37.10 4.51 0.48
N SER A 117 -37.67 5.41 -0.30
CA SER A 117 -38.65 5.09 -1.33
C SER A 117 -38.04 4.21 -2.43
N GLU A 118 -38.86 3.42 -3.11
CA GLU A 118 -38.42 2.57 -4.22
C GLU A 118 -37.72 3.36 -5.34
N ALA A 119 -38.19 4.56 -5.65
CA ALA A 119 -37.58 5.45 -6.65
C ALA A 119 -36.12 5.81 -6.32
N LYS A 120 -35.85 6.14 -5.05
CA LYS A 120 -34.50 6.43 -4.56
C LYS A 120 -33.61 5.19 -4.63
N LEU A 121 -34.12 4.01 -4.25
CA LEU A 121 -33.37 2.75 -4.34
C LEU A 121 -32.98 2.42 -5.79
N LYS A 122 -33.90 2.61 -6.75
CA LYS A 122 -33.60 2.44 -8.18
C LYS A 122 -32.52 3.41 -8.66
N LYS A 123 -32.57 4.67 -8.22
CA LYS A 123 -31.53 5.67 -8.54
C LYS A 123 -30.18 5.25 -8.00
N THR A 124 -30.10 4.83 -6.73
CA THR A 124 -28.83 4.37 -6.14
C THR A 124 -28.26 3.14 -6.86
N LEU A 125 -29.12 2.22 -7.30
CA LEU A 125 -28.71 1.06 -8.09
C LEU A 125 -28.26 1.45 -9.50
N LEU A 126 -28.95 2.39 -10.14
CA LEU A 126 -28.57 2.91 -11.45
C LEU A 126 -27.20 3.60 -11.41
N ASP A 127 -26.97 4.44 -10.40
CA ASP A 127 -25.68 5.12 -10.18
C ASP A 127 -24.54 4.11 -9.93
N ALA A 128 -24.86 2.95 -9.37
CA ALA A 128 -23.92 1.84 -9.16
C ALA A 128 -23.81 0.89 -10.36
N GLY A 129 -24.52 1.14 -11.47
CA GLY A 129 -24.53 0.26 -12.64
C GLY A 129 -25.24 -1.08 -12.43
N LEU A 130 -26.11 -1.18 -11.41
CA LEU A 130 -26.80 -2.41 -11.02
C LEU A 130 -28.24 -2.44 -11.54
N SER A 131 -28.78 -3.65 -11.70
CA SER A 131 -30.15 -3.86 -12.16
C SER A 131 -31.18 -3.20 -11.25
N THR A 132 -32.15 -2.49 -11.84
CA THR A 132 -33.26 -1.81 -11.15
C THR A 132 -34.56 -2.61 -11.15
N LYS A 133 -34.54 -3.86 -11.64
CA LYS A 133 -35.70 -4.76 -11.70
C LYS A 133 -35.95 -5.43 -10.35
N GLY A 134 -37.22 -5.49 -9.96
CA GLY A 134 -37.70 -6.21 -8.77
C GLY A 134 -38.54 -5.36 -7.82
N ASN A 135 -39.02 -5.99 -6.73
CA ASN A 135 -39.76 -5.33 -5.66
C ASN A 135 -38.82 -4.55 -4.71
N LYS A 136 -39.38 -3.70 -3.86
CA LYS A 136 -38.63 -2.83 -2.93
C LYS A 136 -37.61 -3.60 -2.07
N GLN A 137 -37.98 -4.77 -1.55
CA GLN A 137 -37.08 -5.60 -0.73
C GLN A 137 -35.86 -6.10 -1.53
N ARG A 138 -36.04 -6.60 -2.75
CA ARG A 138 -34.91 -7.02 -3.60
C ARG A 138 -33.98 -5.87 -3.96
N LEU A 139 -34.52 -4.67 -4.17
CA LEU A 139 -33.70 -3.48 -4.42
C LEU A 139 -32.90 -3.10 -3.17
N GLN A 140 -33.50 -3.15 -1.98
CA GLN A 140 -32.81 -2.90 -0.71
C GLN A 140 -31.65 -3.87 -0.47
N SER A 141 -31.89 -5.18 -0.60
CA SER A 141 -30.84 -6.19 -0.44
C SER A 141 -29.67 -5.97 -1.40
N ARG A 142 -29.96 -5.58 -2.64
CA ARG A 142 -28.94 -5.32 -3.67
C ARG A 142 -28.11 -4.07 -3.34
N VAL A 143 -28.74 -3.00 -2.85
CA VAL A 143 -28.02 -1.78 -2.44
C VAL A 143 -27.09 -2.07 -1.26
N VAL A 144 -27.55 -2.84 -0.27
CA VAL A 144 -26.74 -3.23 0.89
C VAL A 144 -25.52 -4.06 0.47
N GLN A 145 -25.70 -5.03 -0.43
CA GLN A 145 -24.59 -5.84 -0.96
C GLN A 145 -23.57 -5.03 -1.77
N SER A 146 -24.00 -3.94 -2.43
CA SER A 146 -23.10 -3.09 -3.23
C SER A 146 -22.25 -2.11 -2.41
N LYS A 147 -22.56 -1.92 -1.12
CA LYS A 147 -21.96 -0.90 -0.25
C LYS A 147 -21.34 -1.46 1.04
N GLY A 148 -21.38 -2.77 1.24
CA GLY A 148 -20.70 -3.49 2.33
C GLY A 148 -19.41 -4.10 1.84
#